data_AF-A0A3C1PPZ1-F1
#
_entry.id   AF-A0A3C1PPZ1-F1
#
_cell.length_a   1.000
_cell.length_b   1.000
_cell.length_c   1.000
_cell.angle_alpha   90.00
_cell.angle_beta   90.00
_cell.angle_gamma   90.00
#
_symmetry.space_group_name_H-M   'P 1'
#
loop_
_entity.id
_entity.type
_entity.pdbx_description
1 polymer ?
#
loop_
_entity_poly.entity_id
_entity_poly.type
_entity_poly.pdbx_seq_one_letter_code
_entity_poly.pdbx_strand_id
1 'polypeptide(L)'
;GGIFKTRAAFGADADLAVQKLYELPSRKAMTSGTLTEVPDQSVFMDYLVRRLSENQLKYLPSEKLFSSFREAVLNNSPVVPQYGTIQGTGDEGGDFIFIKK
;
A
#
# COMPACT_ATOMS: atom_id res chain seq x y z
N GLY A 1 -2.58 -9.52 -25.01
CA GLY A 1 -1.89 -10.58 -24.23
C GLY A 1 -1.64 -10.26 -22.76
N GLY A 2 -2.19 -9.19 -22.16
CA GLY A 2 -1.96 -8.85 -20.73
C GLY A 2 -2.91 -9.56 -19.75
N ILE A 3 -4.17 -9.78 -20.14
CA ILE A 3 -5.23 -10.37 -19.31
C ILE A 3 -4.91 -11.78 -18.76
N PHE A 4 -4.00 -12.51 -19.42
CA PHE A 4 -3.60 -13.85 -18.98
C PHE A 4 -2.56 -13.83 -17.86
N LYS A 5 -1.72 -12.79 -17.75
CA LYS A 5 -0.75 -12.67 -16.64
C LYS A 5 -1.46 -12.30 -15.33
N THR A 6 -2.48 -11.46 -15.40
CA THR A 6 -3.27 -11.03 -14.24
C THR A 6 -3.99 -12.21 -13.57
N ARG A 7 -4.53 -13.13 -14.38
CA ARG A 7 -5.17 -14.36 -13.89
C ARG A 7 -4.22 -15.34 -13.20
N ALA A 8 -2.93 -15.32 -13.53
CA ALA A 8 -1.93 -16.14 -12.87
C ALA A 8 -1.34 -15.52 -11.60
N ALA A 9 -1.53 -14.20 -11.40
CA ALA A 9 -1.04 -13.49 -10.20
C ALA A 9 -1.83 -13.85 -8.93
N PHE A 10 -3.05 -14.38 -9.09
CA PHE A 10 -3.93 -14.78 -8.01
C PHE A 10 -4.27 -16.28 -8.11
N GLY A 11 -4.23 -16.97 -6.98
CA GLY A 11 -4.82 -18.30 -6.84
C GLY A 11 -6.35 -18.24 -6.83
N ALA A 12 -7.01 -19.41 -6.86
CA ALA A 12 -8.46 -19.53 -6.74
C ALA A 12 -9.04 -18.98 -5.42
N ASP A 13 -8.17 -18.61 -4.48
CA ASP A 13 -8.47 -18.13 -3.13
C ASP A 13 -8.50 -16.59 -3.00
N ALA A 14 -8.12 -15.84 -4.05
CA ALA A 14 -8.12 -14.38 -3.97
C ALA A 14 -9.55 -13.81 -4.02
N ASP A 15 -9.87 -12.92 -3.07
CA ASP A 15 -11.11 -12.16 -3.04
C ASP A 15 -11.31 -11.38 -4.37
N LEU A 16 -12.53 -11.41 -4.90
CA LEU A 16 -12.94 -10.69 -6.10
C LEU A 16 -12.62 -9.19 -5.99
N ALA A 17 -12.74 -8.60 -4.81
CA ALA A 17 -12.42 -7.19 -4.60
C ALA A 17 -10.93 -6.90 -4.83
N VAL A 18 -10.04 -7.76 -4.35
CA VAL A 18 -8.58 -7.63 -4.54
C VAL A 18 -8.19 -7.82 -6.00
N GLN A 19 -8.83 -8.78 -6.68
CA GLN A 19 -8.62 -8.97 -8.12
C GLN A 19 -9.00 -7.72 -8.91
N LYS A 20 -10.14 -7.10 -8.59
CA LYS A 20 -10.59 -5.87 -9.26
C LYS A 20 -9.64 -4.70 -9.04
N LEU A 21 -9.14 -4.52 -7.81
CA LEU A 21 -8.14 -3.48 -7.51
C LEU A 21 -6.83 -3.70 -8.28
N TYR A 22 -6.42 -4.94 -8.51
CA TYR A 22 -5.19 -5.26 -9.23
C TYR A 22 -5.33 -5.16 -10.76
N GLU A 23 -6.54 -5.36 -11.29
CA GLU A 23 -6.81 -5.27 -12.73
C GLU A 23 -6.73 -3.84 -13.26
N LEU A 24 -7.05 -2.85 -12.43
CA LEU A 24 -7.12 -1.45 -12.83
C LEU A 24 -5.75 -0.76 -12.73
N PRO A 25 -5.40 0.13 -13.69
CA PRO A 25 -4.24 1.00 -13.57
C PRO A 25 -4.22 1.76 -12.24
N SER A 26 -3.07 1.71 -11.56
CA SER A 26 -2.87 2.33 -10.24
C SER A 26 -1.65 3.26 -10.23
N ARG A 27 -1.81 4.42 -9.58
CA ARG A 27 -0.81 5.47 -9.35
C ARG A 27 -1.00 6.02 -7.94
N LYS A 28 -0.72 5.19 -6.95
CA LYS A 28 -0.76 5.57 -5.52
C LYS A 28 0.63 5.97 -5.02
N ALA A 29 0.66 6.87 -4.05
CA ALA A 29 1.85 7.26 -3.32
C ALA A 29 1.61 7.09 -1.81
N MET A 30 2.66 6.71 -1.09
CA MET A 30 2.77 6.81 0.37
C MET A 30 3.94 7.74 0.71
N THR A 31 3.75 8.62 1.69
CA THR A 31 4.80 9.55 2.15
C THR A 31 4.91 9.50 3.67
N SER A 32 6.13 9.67 4.19
CA SER A 32 6.41 9.67 5.63
C SER A 32 5.94 10.93 6.35
N GLY A 33 5.73 12.03 5.63
CA GLY A 33 5.35 13.32 6.16
C GLY A 33 4.95 14.27 5.03
N THR A 34 4.67 15.53 5.36
CA THR A 34 4.32 16.56 4.39
C THR A 34 5.56 17.33 3.93
N LEU A 35 5.73 18.58 4.33
CA LEU A 35 6.87 19.44 3.96
C LEU A 35 7.90 19.56 5.10
N THR A 36 7.87 18.63 6.06
CA THR A 36 8.70 18.62 7.26
C THR A 36 9.88 17.67 7.11
N GLU A 37 11.05 18.06 7.59
CA GLU A 37 12.22 17.17 7.64
C GLU A 37 11.92 15.91 8.45
N VAL A 38 12.42 14.77 7.97
CA VAL A 38 12.27 13.46 8.61
C VAL A 38 13.53 13.21 9.44
N PRO A 39 13.41 12.86 10.74
CA PRO A 39 14.57 12.47 11.55
C PRO A 39 15.33 11.29 10.94
N ASP A 40 16.62 11.14 11.29
CA ASP A 40 17.49 10.06 10.79
C ASP A 40 16.87 8.65 10.95
N GLN A 41 16.06 8.45 11.99
CA GLN A 41 15.25 7.25 12.17
C GLN A 41 13.80 7.53 11.78
N SER A 42 13.38 6.96 10.65
CA SER A 42 12.01 7.11 10.15
C SER A 42 11.06 6.16 10.85
N VAL A 43 10.32 6.67 11.83
CA VAL A 43 9.20 5.97 12.48
C VAL A 43 8.23 5.39 11.44
N PHE A 44 8.02 6.11 10.34
CA PHE A 44 7.21 5.64 9.21
C PHE A 44 7.78 4.36 8.57
N MET A 45 9.10 4.28 8.32
CA MET A 45 9.73 3.05 7.82
C MET A 45 9.67 1.91 8.81
N ASP A 46 9.94 2.17 10.09
CA ASP A 46 9.91 1.12 11.12
C ASP A 46 8.55 0.44 11.16
N TYR A 47 7.48 1.24 11.14
CA TYR A 47 6.12 0.72 11.11
C TYR A 47 5.76 0.05 9.78
N LEU A 48 6.17 0.61 8.63
CA LEU A 48 5.91 0.01 7.32
C LEU A 48 6.52 -1.40 7.23
N VAL A 49 7.80 -1.53 7.59
CA VAL A 49 8.53 -2.80 7.55
C VAL A 49 7.89 -3.79 8.53
N ARG A 50 7.61 -3.36 9.77
CA ARG A 50 6.98 -4.22 10.76
C ARG A 50 5.61 -4.75 10.30
N ARG A 51 4.73 -3.88 9.77
CA ARG A 51 3.41 -4.33 9.28
C ARG A 51 3.50 -5.28 8.09
N LEU A 52 4.46 -5.07 7.20
CA LEU A 52 4.73 -6.02 6.12
C LEU A 52 5.21 -7.38 6.66
N SER A 53 6.11 -7.39 7.64
CA SER A 53 6.65 -8.62 8.24
C SER A 53 5.61 -9.40 9.05
N GLU A 54 4.77 -8.72 9.81
CA GLU A 54 3.72 -9.33 10.65
C GLU A 54 2.46 -9.72 9.86
N ASN A 55 2.34 -9.29 8.60
CA ASN A 55 1.17 -9.52 7.77
C ASN A 55 0.89 -11.02 7.58
N GLN A 56 -0.36 -11.43 7.82
CA GLN A 56 -0.84 -12.80 7.60
C GLN A 56 -1.69 -12.94 6.33
N LEU A 57 -2.07 -11.83 5.68
CA LEU A 57 -2.87 -11.86 4.46
C LEU A 57 -2.02 -12.28 3.26
N LYS A 58 -2.53 -13.22 2.45
CA LYS A 58 -1.86 -13.62 1.20
C LYS A 58 -1.76 -12.46 0.21
N TYR A 59 -2.83 -11.66 0.13
CA TYR A 59 -2.92 -10.48 -0.72
C TYR A 59 -3.29 -9.27 0.15
N LEU A 60 -2.39 -8.29 0.22
CA LEU A 60 -2.56 -7.10 1.05
C LEU A 60 -2.60 -5.85 0.16
N PRO A 61 -3.75 -5.16 0.06
CA PRO A 61 -3.85 -3.87 -0.61
C PRO A 61 -3.01 -2.80 0.10
N SER A 62 -2.40 -1.88 -0.66
CA SER A 62 -1.51 -0.87 -0.11
C SER A 62 -2.24 0.16 0.77
N GLU A 63 -3.52 0.44 0.48
CA GLU A 63 -4.37 1.25 1.35
C GLU A 63 -4.57 0.61 2.73
N LYS A 64 -4.79 -0.71 2.77
CA LYS A 64 -4.95 -1.47 4.01
C LYS A 64 -3.65 -1.52 4.79
N LEU A 65 -2.52 -1.72 4.09
CA LEU A 65 -1.19 -1.66 4.68
C LEU A 65 -0.96 -0.30 5.34
N PHE A 66 -1.16 0.80 4.61
CA PHE A 66 -0.96 2.16 5.12
C PHE A 66 -1.85 2.45 6.34
N SER A 67 -3.14 2.16 6.21
CA SER A 67 -4.13 2.41 7.28
C SER A 67 -3.78 1.66 8.57
N SER A 68 -3.17 0.47 8.46
CA SER A 68 -2.80 -0.34 9.63
C SER A 68 -1.75 0.29 10.53
N PHE A 69 -0.90 1.19 10.03
CA PHE A 69 0.13 1.83 10.84
C PHE A 69 0.07 3.35 10.92
N ARG A 70 -0.83 3.99 10.16
CA ARG A 70 -0.98 5.45 10.14
C ARG A 70 -1.08 6.05 11.54
N GLU A 71 -2.00 5.53 12.38
CA GLU A 71 -2.20 6.03 13.74
C GLU A 71 -0.94 5.88 14.61
N ALA A 72 -0.21 4.79 14.42
CA ALA A 72 0.99 4.53 15.20
C ALA A 72 2.12 5.51 14.83
N VAL A 73 2.24 5.91 13.57
CA VAL A 73 3.16 6.98 13.15
C VAL A 73 2.74 8.33 13.74
N LEU A 74 1.44 8.67 13.66
CA LEU A 74 0.91 9.92 14.23
C LEU A 74 1.13 10.04 15.73
N ASN A 75 1.06 8.93 16.46
CA ASN A 75 1.23 8.90 17.92
C ASN A 75 2.71 8.90 18.36
N ASN A 76 3.65 8.53 17.49
CA ASN A 76 5.06 8.34 17.84
C ASN A 76 6.00 9.28 17.08
N SER A 77 5.47 10.23 16.30
CA SER A 77 6.27 11.17 15.53
C SER A 77 5.47 12.44 15.22
N PRO A 78 6.12 13.62 15.10
CA PRO A 78 5.44 14.85 14.69
C PRO A 78 5.02 14.87 13.20
N VAL A 79 5.42 13.87 12.41
CA VAL A 79 5.12 13.80 10.98
C VAL A 79 3.70 13.29 10.72
N VAL A 80 3.06 13.80 9.66
CA VAL A 80 1.74 13.35 9.22
C VAL A 80 1.87 12.57 7.92
N PRO A 81 1.91 11.22 7.96
CA PRO A 81 2.07 10.42 6.77
C PRO A 81 0.83 10.51 5.88
N GLN A 82 1.02 10.45 4.56
CA GLN A 82 -0.06 10.55 3.57
C GLN A 82 -0.09 9.33 2.66
N TYR A 83 -1.30 8.98 2.21
CA TYR A 83 -1.55 8.01 1.16
C TYR A 83 -2.59 8.59 0.20
N GLY A 84 -2.40 8.40 -1.10
CA GLY A 84 -3.39 8.83 -2.09
C GLY A 84 -2.96 8.64 -3.52
N THR A 85 -3.87 8.98 -4.44
CA THR A 85 -3.62 8.98 -5.88
C THR A 85 -2.72 10.15 -6.28
N ILE A 86 -1.75 9.88 -7.15
CA ILE A 86 -0.94 10.90 -7.81
C ILE A 86 -1.78 11.52 -8.93
N GLN A 87 -2.08 12.81 -8.81
CA GLN A 87 -2.95 13.52 -9.75
C GLN A 87 -2.33 13.60 -11.16
N GLY A 88 -3.17 13.47 -12.20
CA GLY A 88 -2.75 13.62 -13.60
C GLY A 88 -1.90 12.47 -14.16
N THR A 89 -1.86 11.31 -13.50
CA THR A 89 -0.99 10.18 -13.90
C THR A 89 -1.70 8.98 -14.51
N GLY A 90 -3.02 9.08 -14.74
CA GLY A 90 -3.84 8.01 -15.31
C GLY A 90 -4.16 6.90 -14.30
N ASP A 91 -4.38 7.25 -13.03
CA ASP A 91 -4.97 6.33 -12.05
C ASP A 91 -6.43 6.03 -12.43
N GLU A 92 -6.81 4.76 -12.46
CA GLU A 92 -8.17 4.32 -12.81
C GLU A 92 -8.85 3.62 -11.61
N GLY A 93 -8.37 3.86 -10.38
CA GLY A 93 -8.96 3.30 -9.17
C GLY A 93 -8.39 1.94 -8.74
N GLY A 94 -7.30 1.48 -9.36
CA GLY A 94 -6.58 0.29 -8.90
C GLY A 94 -5.73 0.53 -7.63
N ASP A 95 -5.15 -0.54 -7.09
CA ASP A 95 -4.25 -0.50 -5.94
C ASP A 95 -3.03 -1.41 -6.12
N PHE A 96 -1.94 -1.10 -5.44
CA PHE A 96 -0.81 -2.02 -5.29
C PHE A 96 -1.18 -3.14 -4.33
N ILE A 97 -1.00 -4.38 -4.77
CA ILE A 97 -1.27 -5.57 -3.96
C ILE A 97 0.05 -6.24 -3.60
N PHE A 98 0.38 -6.28 -2.31
CA PHE A 98 1.51 -7.04 -1.78
C PHE A 98 1.13 -8.52 -1.68
N ILE A 99 1.97 -9.38 -2.26
CA ILE A 99 1.76 -10.84 -2.27
C ILE A 99 2.74 -11.49 -1.30
N LYS A 100 2.21 -12.13 -0.25
CA LYS A 100 3.03 -12.90 0.69
C LYS A 100 3.51 -14.19 0.02
N LYS A 101 4.82 -14.44 -0.01
CA LYS A 101 5.40 -15.66 -0.58
C LYS A 101 5.30 -16.82 0.39
#